data_AF-A0A4Q2UV92-F1
#
_entry.id   AF-A0A4Q2UV92-F1
#
_cell.length_a   1.000
_cell.length_b   1.000
_cell.length_c   1.000
_cell.angle_alpha   90.00
_cell.angle_beta   90.00
_cell.angle_gamma   90.00
#
_symmetry.space_group_name_H-M   'P 1'
#
loop_
_entity.id
_entity.type
_entity.pdbx_description
1 polymer ?
#
loop_
_entity_poly.entity_id
_entity_poly.type
_entity_poly.pdbx_seq_one_letter_code
_entity_poly.pdbx_strand_id
1 'polypeptide(L)' 'MESPVPTSPSPLTTSSTPLSFNTPTPSPAPALPVSTPSPAPLQYPEPPDEFVQDNITYLNREKTTKKAARLGSSHV' A
#
# COMPACT_ATOMS: atom_id res chain seq x y z
N MET A 1 -20.87 -10.08 55.89
CA MET A 1 -20.29 -10.34 54.57
C MET A 1 -19.21 -11.39 54.77
N GLU A 2 -19.50 -12.66 54.45
CA GLU A 2 -18.52 -13.76 54.56
C GLU A 2 -17.68 -13.80 53.26
N SER A 3 -16.35 -13.83 53.37
CA SER A 3 -15.44 -13.90 52.22
C SER A 3 -15.12 -15.35 51.86
N PRO A 4 -15.08 -15.74 50.57
CA PRO A 4 -14.76 -17.12 50.22
C PRO A 4 -13.26 -17.41 50.32
N VAL A 5 -12.94 -18.63 50.77
CA VAL A 5 -11.58 -19.18 50.89
C VAL A 5 -11.02 -19.52 49.51
N PRO A 6 -9.77 -19.14 49.17
CA PRO A 6 -9.16 -19.53 47.91
C PRO A 6 -8.74 -21.01 47.95
N THR A 7 -9.20 -21.79 46.98
CA THR A 7 -8.81 -23.19 46.81
C THR A 7 -7.45 -23.27 46.10
N SER A 8 -6.54 -24.10 46.62
CA SER A 8 -5.17 -24.28 46.11
C SER A 8 -5.16 -24.98 44.74
N PRO A 9 -4.33 -24.57 43.76
CA PRO A 9 -4.20 -25.29 42.49
C PRO A 9 -3.28 -26.51 42.61
N SER A 10 -3.64 -27.61 41.94
CA SER A 10 -2.84 -28.84 41.85
C SER A 10 -1.52 -28.63 41.10
N PRO A 11 -0.44 -29.35 41.46
CA PRO A 11 0.83 -29.26 40.74
C PRO A 11 0.76 -29.99 39.40
N LEU A 12 1.29 -29.34 38.36
CA LEU A 12 1.37 -29.87 37.00
C LEU A 12 2.74 -30.53 36.78
N THR A 13 2.77 -31.86 36.60
CA THR A 13 4.00 -32.61 36.28
C THR A 13 4.23 -32.58 34.78
N THR A 14 5.37 -32.03 34.33
CA THR A 14 5.81 -32.05 32.93
C THR A 14 6.80 -33.19 32.70
N SER A 15 6.47 -34.11 31.80
CA SER A 15 7.43 -35.10 31.29
C SER A 15 8.08 -34.56 30.02
N SER A 16 9.41 -34.60 29.97
CA SER A 16 10.18 -34.11 28.83
C SER A 16 10.62 -35.28 27.95
N THR A 17 10.18 -35.30 26.69
CA THR A 17 10.71 -36.21 25.67
C THR A 17 12.03 -35.65 25.12
N PRO A 18 13.14 -36.41 25.04
CA PRO A 18 14.38 -35.91 24.47
C PRO A 18 14.25 -35.74 22.96
N LEU A 19 14.47 -34.52 22.46
CA LEU A 19 14.50 -34.22 21.03
C LEU A 19 15.85 -34.67 20.45
N SER A 20 15.83 -35.61 19.51
CA SER A 20 17.00 -35.94 18.70
C SER A 20 17.02 -35.05 17.45
N PHE A 21 18.11 -34.30 17.24
CA PHE A 21 18.27 -33.42 16.08
C PHE A 21 19.05 -34.16 14.98
N ASN A 22 18.40 -34.41 13.85
CA ASN A 22 19.09 -34.80 12.63
C ASN A 22 19.77 -33.58 12.00
N THR A 23 21.04 -33.74 11.62
CA THR A 23 21.84 -32.69 10.96
C THR A 23 21.30 -32.39 9.57
N PRO A 24 20.96 -31.14 9.23
CA PRO A 24 20.47 -30.80 7.89
C PRO A 24 21.63 -30.81 6.87
N THR A 25 21.42 -31.49 5.74
CA THR A 25 22.31 -31.47 4.58
C THR A 25 22.40 -30.03 4.02
N PRO A 26 23.60 -29.52 3.69
CA PRO A 26 23.74 -28.17 3.12
C PRO A 26 23.06 -28.09 1.75
N SER A 27 22.16 -27.11 1.61
CA SER A 27 21.44 -26.79 0.36
C SER A 27 22.35 -25.98 -0.58
N PRO A 28 22.29 -26.18 -1.90
CA PRO A 28 23.08 -25.39 -2.85
C PRO A 28 22.71 -23.90 -2.81
N ALA A 29 23.69 -23.05 -3.05
CA ALA A 29 23.53 -21.60 -3.03
C ALA A 29 22.54 -21.13 -4.12
N PRO A 30 21.67 -20.14 -3.83
CA PRO A 30 20.80 -19.54 -4.83
C PRO A 30 21.63 -18.90 -5.96
N ALA A 31 21.28 -19.20 -7.21
CA ALA A 31 21.87 -18.53 -8.38
C ALA A 31 21.40 -17.06 -8.43
N LEU A 32 22.33 -16.14 -8.70
CA LEU A 32 22.00 -14.72 -8.81
C LEU A 32 21.07 -14.48 -10.00
N PRO A 33 20.03 -13.62 -9.85
CA PRO A 33 19.17 -13.25 -10.97
C PRO A 33 19.99 -12.51 -12.03
N VAL A 34 19.86 -12.93 -13.28
CA VAL A 34 20.41 -12.22 -14.44
C VAL A 34 19.74 -10.85 -14.51
N SER A 35 20.54 -9.78 -14.43
CA SER A 35 20.05 -8.40 -14.54
C SER A 35 19.52 -8.16 -15.95
N THR A 36 18.20 -8.11 -16.08
CA THR A 36 17.54 -7.69 -17.32
C THR A 36 17.54 -6.16 -17.38
N PRO A 37 17.81 -5.55 -18.56
CA PRO A 37 17.78 -4.10 -18.70
C PRO A 37 16.37 -3.56 -18.44
N SER A 38 16.28 -2.40 -17.80
CA SER A 38 15.01 -1.70 -17.58
C SER A 38 14.34 -1.40 -18.92
N PRO A 39 13.02 -1.62 -19.06
CA PRO A 39 12.30 -1.22 -20.26
C PRO A 39 12.39 0.29 -20.46
N ALA A 40 12.37 0.72 -21.73
CA ALA A 40 12.35 2.14 -22.07
C ALA A 40 11.11 2.83 -21.46
N PRO A 41 11.20 4.12 -21.09
CA PRO A 41 10.06 4.87 -20.58
C PRO A 41 8.91 4.86 -21.60
N LEU A 42 7.69 4.63 -21.12
CA LEU A 42 6.50 4.73 -21.96
C LEU A 42 6.23 6.21 -22.29
N GLN A 43 6.09 6.52 -23.58
CA GLN A 43 5.66 7.84 -24.04
C GLN A 43 4.14 7.83 -24.21
N TYR A 44 3.45 8.66 -23.42
CA TYR A 44 2.01 8.84 -23.54
C TYR A 44 1.68 10.03 -24.44
N PRO A 45 0.56 9.98 -25.17
CA PRO A 45 0.07 11.13 -25.91
C PRO A 45 -0.32 12.26 -24.94
N GLU A 46 -0.30 13.49 -25.45
CA GLU A 46 -0.79 14.66 -24.72
C GLU A 46 -2.30 14.55 -24.47
N PRO A 47 -2.80 14.85 -23.26
CA PRO A 47 -4.22 14.77 -22.96
C PRO A 47 -5.02 15.84 -23.73
N PRO A 48 -6.30 15.57 -24.05
CA PRO A 48 -7.16 16.54 -24.71
C PRO A 48 -7.48 17.72 -23.79
N ASP A 49 -7.69 18.88 -24.41
CA ASP A 49 -8.06 20.11 -23.70
C ASP A 49 -9.47 20.05 -23.10
N GLU A 50 -10.36 19.31 -23.75
CA GLU A 50 -11.75 19.13 -23.37
C GLU A 50 -12.13 17.66 -23.53
N PHE A 51 -12.81 17.10 -22.54
CA PHE A 51 -13.41 15.77 -22.62
C PHE A 51 -14.71 15.70 -21.84
N VAL A 52 -15.59 14.78 -22.22
CA VAL A 52 -16.88 14.55 -21.55
C VAL A 52 -16.84 13.22 -20.81
N GLN A 53 -17.16 13.25 -19.52
CA GLN A 53 -17.31 12.06 -18.69
C GLN A 53 -18.58 12.21 -17.84
N ASP A 54 -19.44 11.18 -17.80
CA ASP A 54 -20.65 11.19 -16.97
C ASP A 54 -21.59 12.38 -17.23
N ASN A 55 -21.65 12.85 -18.49
CA ASN A 55 -22.36 14.07 -18.92
C ASN A 55 -21.79 15.37 -18.33
N ILE A 56 -20.57 15.33 -17.80
CA ILE A 56 -19.81 16.48 -17.32
C ILE A 56 -18.71 16.80 -18.32
N THR A 57 -18.65 18.05 -18.77
CA THR A 57 -17.55 18.56 -19.60
C THR A 57 -16.40 19.00 -18.70
N TYR A 58 -15.26 18.35 -18.84
CA TYR A 58 -14.01 18.73 -18.22
C TYR A 58 -13.18 19.54 -19.20
N LEU A 59 -12.52 20.58 -18.68
CA LEU A 59 -11.81 21.56 -19.48
C LEU A 59 -10.48 21.90 -18.83
N ASN A 60 -9.42 21.95 -19.64
CA ASN A 60 -8.11 22.35 -19.19
C ASN A 60 -8.12 23.84 -18.80
N ARG A 61 -7.94 24.13 -17.50
CA ARG A 61 -7.92 25.48 -16.93
C ARG A 61 -6.81 26.36 -17.51
N GLU A 62 -5.66 25.77 -17.81
CA GLU A 62 -4.48 26.45 -18.37
C GLU A 62 -4.84 27.13 -19.68
N LYS A 63 -5.59 26.41 -20.53
CA LYS A 63 -5.95 26.84 -21.88
C LYS A 63 -7.18 27.73 -21.93
N THR A 64 -7.97 27.77 -20.86
CA THR A 64 -9.26 28.49 -20.82
C THR A 64 -9.26 29.78 -20.01
N THR A 65 -8.15 30.10 -19.37
CA THR A 65 -7.97 31.35 -18.61
C THR A 65 -7.98 32.62 -19.49
N LYS A 66 -8.01 32.51 -20.83
CA LYS A 66 -8.02 33.68 -21.74
C LYS A 66 -9.34 34.48 -21.77
N LYS A 67 -10.44 34.01 -21.17
CA LYS A 67 -11.77 34.65 -21.28
C LYS A 67 -12.35 35.22 -19.97
N ALA A 68 -11.56 35.32 -18.91
CA ALA A 68 -12.03 35.91 -17.65
C ALA A 68 -11.26 37.20 -17.30
N ALA A 69 -11.32 38.20 -18.18
CA ALA A 69 -11.14 39.57 -17.71
C ALA A 69 -12.37 39.89 -16.84
N ARG A 70 -12.20 39.95 -15.51
CA ARG A 70 -13.24 40.46 -14.59
C ARG A 70 -13.62 41.86 -15.05
N LEU A 71 -14.73 42.00 -15.78
CA LEU A 71 -15.38 43.29 -15.94
C LEU A 71 -15.84 43.73 -14.55
N GLY A 72 -15.42 44.92 -14.18
CA GLY A 72 -15.34 45.40 -12.80
C GLY A 72 -16.65 45.30 -12.03
N SER A 73 -16.54 44.89 -10.77
CA SER A 73 -17.53 45.27 -9.77
C SER A 73 -17.29 46.75 -9.46
N SER A 74 -18.10 47.64 -10.01
CA SER A 74 -18.17 49.02 -9.53
C SER A 74 -18.88 49.00 -8.18
N HIS A 75 -18.17 49.44 -7.15
CA HIS A 75 -18.74 49.71 -5.83
C HIS A 75 -19.81 50.80 -5.93
N VAL A 76 -20.98 50.55 -5.35
CA VAL A 76 -21.96 51.57 -4.93
C VAL A 76 -22.28 51.29 -3.46
#